data_AF-A0A955Z6G0-F1
#
_entry.id   AF-A0A955Z6G0-F1
#
_cell.length_a   1.000
_cell.length_b   1.000
_cell.length_c   1.000
_cell.angle_alpha   90.00
_cell.angle_beta   90.00
_cell.angle_gamma   90.00
#
_symmetry.space_group_name_H-M   'P 1'
#
loop_
_entity.id
_entity.type
_entity.pdbx_description
1 polymer ?
#
loop_
_entity_poly.entity_id
_entity_poly.type
_entity_poly.pdbx_seq_one_letter_code
_entity_poly.pdbx_strand_id
1 'polypeptide(L)'
;MSSVRTRVAAALALVAPLVIGSLLTPGCSSDDAPPAGGGDAGAVNAEPLFRAVENELVGRCGGTNGVCHVNGTFQGAPRWLAGPDPYLTARRYRGILPATRDIGDSILLTQVDHVGPSLKRYPELFQRVSDWLVAEVPPPVLPNTGAFPVTSGFNRQDLQPVAPDLAGGAISFIATENNNILTLSAIKLTAPPTANVKVQAPFFVILPRSGKVNADPDVNGFKGELTVPAGTTATFFLGRMVLLRWDPAGQLKLVFEKIETTPGQGRSRDCTALDSFKTNAIPAMRTQIQYNNGDAGTASGSCAGCHTESGDEIARNAMDLTTLDTDPAAACAQARNFINFADKARSPLVLTPMGDVGGGAANHPVQTLKPTDPTIMGLQAWINDEKEQ
;
A
#
# COMPACT_ATOMS: atom_id res chain seq x y z
N MET A 1 28.13 5.03 51.84
CA MET A 1 29.26 4.06 51.87
C MET A 1 29.59 3.69 50.43
N SER A 2 30.87 3.89 50.07
CA SER A 2 31.60 3.57 48.83
C SER A 2 31.03 3.97 47.46
N SER A 3 31.53 5.13 47.02
CA SER A 3 31.87 5.52 45.64
C SER A 3 32.99 4.64 45.08
N VAL A 4 32.96 4.29 43.78
CA VAL A 4 34.13 4.42 42.86
C VAL A 4 33.64 4.67 41.42
N ARG A 5 34.01 5.82 40.86
CA ARG A 5 34.12 6.10 39.42
C ARG A 5 35.53 5.71 38.96
N THR A 6 35.71 5.15 37.76
CA THR A 6 36.93 5.40 36.96
C THR A 6 36.65 5.24 35.46
N ARG A 7 37.06 6.25 34.69
CA ARG A 7 37.15 6.29 33.21
C ARG A 7 38.51 5.70 32.76
N VAL A 8 38.82 5.84 31.46
CA VAL A 8 40.11 5.69 30.72
C VAL A 8 40.14 4.40 29.89
N ALA A 9 40.52 4.32 28.61
CA ALA A 9 41.13 5.24 27.64
C ALA A 9 40.80 4.80 26.20
N ALA A 10 40.90 5.75 25.27
CA ALA A 10 41.08 5.52 23.85
C ALA A 10 42.53 5.11 23.53
N ALA A 11 42.74 4.31 22.49
CA ALA A 11 44.05 4.15 21.83
C ALA A 11 43.88 3.98 20.30
N LEU A 12 44.54 4.88 19.57
CA LEU A 12 44.80 4.90 18.13
C LEU A 12 46.08 4.08 17.83
N ALA A 13 46.12 3.36 16.70
CA ALA A 13 47.31 3.12 15.84
C ALA A 13 46.85 2.40 14.56
N LEU A 14 46.81 3.01 13.36
CA LEU A 14 47.87 3.27 12.35
C LEU A 14 48.47 2.03 11.63
N VAL A 15 48.10 1.91 10.34
CA VAL A 15 48.91 1.70 9.10
C VAL A 15 49.67 0.37 8.90
N ALA A 16 49.32 -0.37 7.83
CA ALA A 16 50.09 -0.50 6.56
C ALA A 16 49.51 -1.58 5.60
N PRO A 17 49.66 -1.42 4.27
CA PRO A 17 49.12 -2.32 3.24
C PRO A 17 50.13 -3.39 2.78
N LEU A 18 49.64 -4.51 2.25
CA LEU A 18 50.48 -5.48 1.52
C LEU A 18 50.04 -5.59 0.07
N VAL A 19 50.94 -5.20 -0.83
CA VAL A 19 50.91 -5.37 -2.28
C VAL A 19 51.82 -6.56 -2.64
N ILE A 20 51.28 -7.61 -3.22
CA ILE A 20 51.97 -8.66 -4.02
C ILE A 20 50.86 -9.22 -4.94
N GLY A 21 50.96 -9.38 -6.25
CA GLY A 21 52.07 -9.40 -7.19
C GLY A 21 51.58 -10.24 -8.37
N SER A 22 51.62 -9.66 -9.56
CA SER A 22 51.10 -10.19 -10.82
C SER A 22 51.78 -11.50 -11.27
N LEU A 23 51.02 -12.39 -11.91
CA LEU A 23 51.55 -13.40 -12.84
C LEU A 23 50.77 -13.33 -14.15
N LEU A 24 51.48 -12.89 -15.19
CA LEU A 24 51.14 -12.93 -16.61
C LEU A 24 51.75 -14.20 -17.22
N THR A 25 51.01 -14.84 -18.13
CA THR A 25 51.58 -15.61 -19.26
C THR A 25 50.77 -15.35 -20.55
N PRO A 26 51.37 -15.50 -21.75
CA PRO A 26 51.11 -14.63 -22.90
C PRO A 26 50.51 -15.33 -24.16
N GLY A 27 50.07 -14.49 -25.12
CA GLY A 27 49.95 -14.79 -26.57
C GLY A 27 48.59 -15.34 -27.04
N CYS A 28 47.89 -14.83 -28.06
CA CYS A 28 48.33 -14.15 -29.28
C CYS A 28 47.30 -13.12 -29.84
N SER A 29 47.86 -12.08 -30.46
CA SER A 29 47.33 -11.08 -31.43
C SER A 29 46.71 -11.76 -32.68
N SER A 30 45.87 -11.19 -33.55
CA SER A 30 45.21 -9.89 -33.76
C SER A 30 44.19 -10.05 -34.91
N ASP A 31 43.15 -9.20 -34.99
CA ASP A 31 42.84 -8.33 -36.15
C ASP A 31 41.43 -7.72 -36.07
N ASP A 32 41.36 -6.44 -36.47
CA ASP A 32 40.30 -5.45 -36.28
C ASP A 32 38.98 -5.69 -37.03
N ALA A 33 37.86 -5.38 -36.36
CA ALA A 33 36.71 -4.65 -36.95
C ALA A 33 35.75 -4.17 -35.82
N PRO A 34 35.30 -2.90 -35.78
CA PRO A 34 34.24 -2.47 -34.88
C PRO A 34 32.87 -2.77 -35.50
N PRO A 35 31.85 -3.10 -34.69
CA PRO A 35 30.77 -2.12 -34.62
C PRO A 35 30.09 -1.98 -33.24
N ALA A 36 29.64 -0.75 -33.03
CA ALA A 36 28.41 -0.32 -32.38
C ALA A 36 27.54 -1.36 -31.65
N GLY A 37 27.18 -1.00 -30.42
CA GLY A 37 26.03 -1.57 -29.73
C GLY A 37 26.21 -1.46 -28.24
N GLY A 38 25.63 -0.42 -27.63
CA GLY A 38 25.46 -0.37 -26.18
C GLY A 38 24.71 -1.62 -25.73
N GLY A 39 25.44 -2.55 -25.15
CA GLY A 39 24.88 -3.76 -24.56
C GLY A 39 24.09 -3.37 -23.34
N ASP A 40 22.77 -3.52 -23.46
CA ASP A 40 21.84 -3.61 -22.34
C ASP A 40 22.40 -4.60 -21.30
N ALA A 41 22.34 -4.23 -20.03
CA ALA A 41 22.75 -5.09 -18.95
C ALA A 41 21.87 -6.35 -18.90
N GLY A 42 22.37 -7.45 -19.48
CA GLY A 42 22.04 -8.84 -19.16
C GLY A 42 20.57 -9.19 -18.92
N ALA A 43 19.73 -9.14 -19.95
CA ALA A 43 18.43 -9.83 -19.89
C ALA A 43 18.67 -11.34 -19.78
N VAL A 44 18.48 -11.91 -18.59
CA VAL A 44 18.47 -13.36 -18.40
C VAL A 44 17.31 -13.93 -19.24
N ASN A 45 17.61 -14.88 -20.13
CA ASN A 45 16.56 -15.51 -20.92
C ASN A 45 15.63 -16.31 -19.99
N ALA A 46 14.37 -15.87 -19.88
CA ALA A 46 13.39 -16.43 -18.95
C ALA A 46 12.91 -17.85 -19.35
N GLU A 47 12.87 -18.14 -20.65
CA GLU A 47 12.31 -19.41 -21.13
C GLU A 47 13.09 -20.64 -20.63
N PRO A 48 14.44 -20.71 -20.73
CA PRO A 48 15.21 -21.81 -20.15
C PRO A 48 14.93 -22.05 -18.66
N LEU A 49 14.69 -20.99 -17.88
CA LEU A 49 14.37 -21.10 -16.46
C LEU A 49 12.99 -21.76 -16.26
N PHE A 50 11.99 -21.41 -17.07
CA PHE A 50 10.71 -22.10 -17.06
C PHE A 50 10.84 -23.56 -17.47
N ARG A 51 11.55 -23.85 -18.57
CA ARG A 51 11.74 -25.23 -19.06
C ARG A 51 12.41 -26.12 -18.01
N ALA A 52 13.30 -25.56 -17.19
CA ALA A 52 13.94 -26.27 -16.09
C ALA A 52 12.98 -26.65 -14.95
N VAL A 53 11.85 -25.97 -14.79
CA VAL A 53 10.82 -26.26 -13.77
C VAL A 53 9.55 -26.91 -14.34
N GLU A 54 9.37 -26.91 -15.66
CA GLU A 54 8.14 -27.31 -16.35
C GLU A 54 7.66 -28.71 -15.95
N ASN A 55 8.55 -29.71 -16.01
CA ASN A 55 8.18 -31.09 -15.66
C ASN A 55 7.72 -31.24 -14.20
N GLU A 56 8.35 -30.50 -13.28
CA GLU A 56 7.96 -30.52 -11.87
C GLU A 56 6.64 -29.79 -11.63
N LEU A 57 6.40 -28.67 -12.33
CA LEU A 57 5.12 -27.97 -12.32
C LEU A 57 4.01 -28.86 -12.88
N VAL A 58 4.24 -29.54 -14.00
CA VAL A 58 3.27 -30.50 -14.58
C VAL A 58 3.02 -31.66 -13.62
N GLY A 59 4.06 -32.25 -13.04
CA GLY A 59 3.91 -33.37 -12.11
C GLY A 59 3.13 -33.02 -10.83
N ARG A 60 3.30 -31.79 -10.31
CA ARG A 60 2.69 -31.37 -9.05
C ARG A 60 1.35 -30.65 -9.22
N CYS A 61 1.21 -29.84 -10.27
CA CYS A 61 0.06 -28.99 -10.52
C CYS A 61 -0.84 -29.52 -11.65
N GLY A 62 -0.32 -30.39 -12.52
CA GLY A 62 -1.12 -31.03 -13.56
C GLY A 62 -2.10 -32.07 -13.03
N GLY A 63 -1.84 -32.67 -11.86
CA GLY A 63 -2.63 -33.78 -11.33
C GLY A 63 -2.46 -35.06 -12.14
N THR A 64 -3.05 -36.17 -11.68
CA THR A 64 -2.97 -37.47 -12.37
C THR A 64 -3.48 -37.32 -13.81
N ASN A 65 -2.68 -37.73 -14.80
CA ASN A 65 -2.98 -37.59 -16.23
C ASN A 65 -3.27 -36.14 -16.69
N GLY A 66 -2.77 -35.13 -15.97
CA GLY A 66 -2.92 -33.73 -16.34
C GLY A 66 -4.33 -33.16 -16.13
N VAL A 67 -5.23 -33.83 -15.40
CA VAL A 67 -6.63 -33.41 -15.25
C VAL A 67 -6.83 -32.03 -14.62
N CYS A 68 -5.85 -31.53 -13.86
CA CYS A 68 -5.88 -30.21 -13.23
C CYS A 68 -5.35 -29.15 -14.21
N HIS A 69 -4.13 -28.65 -14.03
CA HIS A 69 -3.69 -27.43 -14.73
C HIS A 69 -3.20 -27.60 -16.17
N VAL A 70 -3.20 -28.84 -16.70
CA VAL A 70 -2.85 -29.13 -18.10
C VAL A 70 -4.12 -29.23 -18.96
N ASN A 71 -5.02 -30.15 -18.61
CA ASN A 71 -6.25 -30.44 -19.36
C ASN A 71 -7.48 -29.68 -18.82
N GLY A 72 -7.49 -29.27 -17.56
CA GLY A 72 -8.58 -28.50 -16.94
C GLY A 72 -9.88 -29.27 -16.77
N THR A 73 -9.85 -30.59 -16.83
CA THR A 73 -11.04 -31.45 -16.79
C THR A 73 -11.55 -31.70 -15.37
N PHE A 74 -10.70 -31.52 -14.36
CA PHE A 74 -11.09 -31.63 -12.96
C PHE A 74 -11.68 -30.30 -12.45
N GLN A 75 -12.99 -30.30 -12.12
CA GLN A 75 -13.70 -29.17 -11.50
C GLN A 75 -13.48 -27.80 -12.18
N GLY A 76 -13.26 -27.78 -13.50
CA GLY A 76 -12.99 -26.54 -14.24
C GLY A 76 -11.66 -25.89 -13.88
N ALA A 77 -10.66 -26.68 -13.49
CA ALA A 77 -9.32 -26.17 -13.19
C ALA A 77 -8.75 -25.37 -14.38
N PRO A 78 -8.10 -24.21 -14.13
CA PRO A 78 -7.56 -23.40 -15.20
C PRO A 78 -6.37 -24.10 -15.89
N ARG A 79 -6.30 -23.91 -17.21
CA ARG A 79 -5.35 -24.57 -18.11
C ARG A 79 -4.09 -23.75 -18.38
N TRP A 80 -3.35 -23.41 -17.33
CA TRP A 80 -2.15 -22.57 -17.44
C TRP A 80 -0.86 -23.36 -17.72
N LEU A 81 -0.90 -24.69 -17.72
CA LEU A 81 0.16 -25.60 -18.21
C LEU A 81 -0.28 -26.35 -19.48
N ALA A 82 -1.17 -25.77 -20.28
CA ALA A 82 -1.72 -26.46 -21.43
C ALA A 82 -0.73 -26.50 -22.61
N GLY A 83 -0.80 -27.59 -23.36
CA GLY A 83 -0.13 -27.71 -24.65
C GLY A 83 -0.73 -26.80 -25.74
N PRO A 84 -0.05 -26.63 -26.89
CA PRO A 84 1.22 -27.29 -27.24
C PRO A 84 2.45 -26.70 -26.54
N ASP A 85 2.32 -25.52 -25.90
CA ASP A 85 3.43 -24.88 -25.20
C ASP A 85 3.03 -24.37 -23.80
N PRO A 86 3.37 -25.11 -22.73
CA PRO A 86 3.10 -24.71 -21.35
C PRO A 86 3.75 -23.39 -20.94
N TYR A 87 4.88 -23.01 -21.54
CA TYR A 87 5.53 -21.73 -21.27
C TYR A 87 4.64 -20.57 -21.72
N LEU A 88 4.17 -20.60 -22.96
CA LEU A 88 3.31 -19.55 -23.51
C LEU A 88 1.95 -19.49 -22.81
N THR A 89 1.39 -20.63 -22.39
CA THR A 89 0.12 -20.65 -21.66
C THR A 89 0.27 -20.15 -20.23
N ALA A 90 1.38 -20.46 -19.54
CA ALA A 90 1.66 -19.95 -18.21
C ALA A 90 1.85 -18.42 -18.22
N ARG A 91 2.64 -17.89 -19.17
CA ARG A 91 2.87 -16.44 -19.30
C ARG A 91 1.59 -15.65 -19.57
N ARG A 92 0.66 -16.21 -20.36
CA ARG A 92 -0.60 -15.55 -20.71
C ARG A 92 -1.66 -15.67 -19.61
N TYR A 93 -1.51 -16.60 -18.68
CA TYR A 93 -2.51 -16.81 -17.65
C TYR A 93 -2.48 -15.68 -16.63
N ARG A 94 -3.65 -15.04 -16.46
CA ARG A 94 -3.82 -13.86 -15.58
C ARG A 94 -3.34 -14.18 -14.15
N GLY A 95 -2.44 -13.34 -13.65
CA GLY A 95 -1.90 -13.42 -12.29
C GLY A 95 -0.65 -14.29 -12.12
N ILE A 96 -0.22 -15.08 -13.12
CA ILE A 96 1.09 -15.78 -13.03
C ILE A 96 2.22 -14.77 -13.14
N LEU A 97 2.19 -13.97 -14.22
CA LEU A 97 3.01 -12.77 -14.35
C LEU A 97 2.19 -11.60 -13.80
N PRO A 98 2.50 -11.08 -12.60
CA PRO A 98 1.69 -10.06 -11.96
C PRO A 98 1.82 -8.74 -12.71
N ALA A 99 0.69 -8.07 -12.97
CA ALA A 99 0.66 -6.77 -13.65
C ALA A 99 1.41 -5.67 -12.87
N THR A 100 1.58 -5.87 -11.56
CA THR A 100 2.34 -4.98 -10.66
C THR A 100 3.85 -5.03 -10.87
N ARG A 101 4.34 -6.04 -11.62
CA ARG A 101 5.76 -6.41 -11.75
C ARG A 101 6.43 -6.81 -10.43
N ASP A 102 5.65 -6.95 -9.36
CA ASP A 102 6.12 -7.47 -8.08
C ASP A 102 5.84 -8.96 -8.05
N ILE A 103 6.89 -9.79 -8.09
CA ILE A 103 6.75 -11.25 -8.09
C ILE A 103 5.99 -11.76 -6.86
N GLY A 104 6.00 -11.01 -5.76
CA GLY A 104 5.24 -11.33 -4.55
C GLY A 104 3.72 -11.37 -4.78
N ASP A 105 3.23 -10.69 -5.83
CA ASP A 105 1.83 -10.69 -6.23
C ASP A 105 1.47 -11.85 -7.18
N SER A 106 2.44 -12.71 -7.55
CA SER A 106 2.20 -13.87 -8.41
C SER A 106 1.31 -14.90 -7.72
N ILE A 107 0.28 -15.39 -8.43
CA ILE A 107 -0.59 -16.45 -7.92
C ILE A 107 0.15 -17.77 -7.69
N LEU A 108 1.28 -18.02 -8.37
CA LEU A 108 2.07 -19.23 -8.14
C LEU A 108 2.77 -19.20 -6.78
N LEU A 109 3.25 -18.01 -6.37
CA LEU A 109 3.98 -17.83 -5.12
C LEU A 109 3.04 -17.59 -3.92
N THR A 110 1.82 -17.10 -4.17
CA THR A 110 0.85 -16.77 -3.11
C THR A 110 -0.17 -17.86 -2.84
N GLN A 111 -0.40 -18.77 -3.80
CA GLN A 111 -1.36 -19.86 -3.65
C GLN A 111 -1.10 -20.76 -2.44
N VAL A 112 -2.20 -21.30 -1.93
CA VAL A 112 -2.25 -22.19 -0.77
C VAL A 112 -2.65 -23.59 -1.22
N ASP A 113 -2.49 -24.54 -0.29
CA ASP A 113 -2.97 -25.90 -0.53
C ASP A 113 -4.44 -25.89 -0.93
N HIS A 114 -4.72 -26.60 -2.01
CA HIS A 114 -6.05 -26.87 -2.52
C HIS A 114 -6.13 -28.36 -2.79
N VAL A 115 -6.85 -28.81 -3.83
CA VAL A 115 -6.80 -30.21 -4.25
C VAL A 115 -5.35 -30.64 -4.59
N GLY A 116 -4.53 -29.71 -5.10
CA GLY A 116 -3.08 -29.86 -5.23
C GLY A 116 -2.29 -29.13 -4.14
N PRO A 117 -0.98 -29.43 -4.02
CA PRO A 117 -0.12 -28.81 -3.01
C PRO A 117 0.26 -27.36 -3.36
N SER A 118 0.52 -26.55 -2.33
CA SER A 118 1.18 -25.26 -2.48
C SER A 118 2.64 -25.41 -2.91
N LEU A 119 3.15 -24.48 -3.73
CA LEU A 119 4.57 -24.40 -4.07
C LEU A 119 5.42 -24.15 -2.82
N LYS A 120 4.84 -23.52 -1.78
CA LYS A 120 5.51 -23.31 -0.49
C LYS A 120 5.93 -24.62 0.20
N ARG A 121 5.31 -25.75 -0.16
CA ARG A 121 5.73 -27.08 0.32
C ARG A 121 7.00 -27.60 -0.34
N TYR A 122 7.50 -26.94 -1.38
CA TYR A 122 8.66 -27.35 -2.17
C TYR A 122 9.66 -26.19 -2.31
N PRO A 123 10.45 -25.88 -1.27
CA PRO A 123 11.29 -24.68 -1.24
C PRO A 123 12.22 -24.52 -2.46
N GLU A 124 12.84 -25.60 -2.94
CA GLU A 124 13.72 -25.54 -4.11
C GLU A 124 12.98 -25.26 -5.43
N LEU A 125 11.76 -25.80 -5.59
CA LEU A 125 10.92 -25.49 -6.75
C LEU A 125 10.36 -24.08 -6.64
N PHE A 126 9.95 -23.66 -5.44
CA PHE A 126 9.49 -22.30 -5.16
C PHE A 126 10.56 -21.27 -5.54
N GLN A 127 11.82 -21.51 -5.16
CA GLN A 127 12.92 -20.62 -5.51
C GLN A 127 13.15 -20.57 -7.02
N ARG A 128 13.25 -21.72 -7.71
CA ARG A 128 13.46 -21.74 -9.17
C ARG A 128 12.30 -21.11 -9.95
N VAL A 129 11.06 -21.28 -9.47
CA VAL A 129 9.89 -20.58 -10.04
C VAL A 129 10.00 -19.07 -9.80
N SER A 130 10.46 -18.65 -8.62
CA SER A 130 10.70 -17.23 -8.33
C SER A 130 11.78 -16.66 -9.25
N ASP A 131 12.88 -17.40 -9.48
CA ASP A 131 13.95 -16.98 -10.39
C ASP A 131 13.45 -16.82 -11.84
N TRP A 132 12.59 -17.74 -12.30
CA TRP A 132 11.91 -17.59 -13.59
C TRP A 132 11.02 -16.33 -13.62
N LEU A 133 10.21 -16.09 -12.59
CA LEU A 133 9.35 -14.92 -12.52
C LEU A 133 10.15 -13.61 -12.51
N VAL A 134 11.28 -13.55 -11.81
CA VAL A 134 12.18 -12.38 -11.83
C VAL A 134 12.70 -12.11 -13.25
N ALA A 135 13.00 -13.15 -14.02
CA ALA A 135 13.44 -13.00 -15.40
C ALA A 135 12.31 -12.54 -16.35
N GLU A 136 11.04 -12.91 -16.08
CA GLU A 136 9.88 -12.49 -16.87
C GLU A 136 9.42 -11.06 -16.60
N VAL A 137 9.47 -10.65 -15.34
CA VAL A 137 9.05 -9.32 -14.89
C VAL A 137 10.21 -8.64 -14.17
N PRO A 138 11.26 -8.22 -14.91
CA PRO A 138 12.41 -7.59 -14.29
C PRO A 138 12.01 -6.25 -13.63
N PRO A 139 12.74 -5.82 -12.59
CA PRO A 139 12.49 -4.56 -11.93
C PRO A 139 12.62 -3.36 -12.89
N PRO A 140 12.05 -2.19 -12.52
CA PRO A 140 11.39 -1.90 -11.25
C PRO A 140 9.94 -2.40 -11.16
N VAL A 141 9.51 -2.68 -9.94
CA VAL A 141 8.09 -2.84 -9.62
C VAL A 141 7.34 -1.54 -9.95
N LEU A 142 6.05 -1.64 -10.27
CA LEU A 142 5.25 -0.45 -10.49
C LEU A 142 5.11 0.38 -9.19
N PRO A 143 5.05 1.72 -9.28
CA PRO A 143 4.80 2.57 -8.12
C PRO A 143 3.53 2.14 -7.40
N ASN A 144 3.60 2.01 -6.08
CA ASN A 144 2.48 1.52 -5.30
C ASN A 144 2.55 1.99 -3.84
N THR A 145 1.41 1.94 -3.16
CA THR A 145 1.26 2.42 -1.77
C THR A 145 1.84 1.49 -0.71
N GLY A 146 2.37 0.32 -1.10
CA GLY A 146 2.48 -0.82 -0.20
C GLY A 146 1.11 -1.41 0.16
N ALA A 147 1.13 -2.46 0.97
CA ALA A 147 -0.08 -3.10 1.49
C ALA A 147 -0.64 -2.29 2.68
N PHE A 148 -1.95 -2.09 2.70
CA PHE A 148 -2.66 -1.40 3.77
C PHE A 148 -3.99 -2.10 4.11
N PRO A 149 -4.41 -2.13 5.38
CA PRO A 149 -5.72 -2.63 5.76
C PRO A 149 -6.83 -1.67 5.28
N VAL A 150 -8.03 -2.20 5.08
CA VAL A 150 -9.22 -1.39 4.78
C VAL A 150 -10.21 -1.52 5.93
N THR A 151 -10.79 -0.40 6.34
CA THR A 151 -11.92 -0.39 7.27
C THR A 151 -13.21 -0.08 6.56
N SER A 152 -14.31 -0.63 7.05
CA SER A 152 -15.62 -0.17 6.63
C SER A 152 -15.85 1.28 7.12
N GLY A 153 -16.14 2.20 6.21
CA GLY A 153 -16.22 3.64 6.46
C GLY A 153 -15.08 4.41 5.79
N PHE A 154 -14.68 5.53 6.37
CA PHE A 154 -13.67 6.41 5.79
C PHE A 154 -12.26 5.82 5.92
N ASN A 155 -11.51 5.83 4.81
CA ASN A 155 -10.12 5.44 4.71
C ASN A 155 -9.32 6.55 4.04
N ARG A 156 -8.05 6.67 4.41
CA ARG A 156 -7.08 7.55 3.78
C ARG A 156 -5.74 6.81 3.69
N GLN A 157 -5.14 6.84 2.51
CA GLN A 157 -3.85 6.23 2.25
C GLN A 157 -2.87 7.31 1.79
N ASP A 158 -1.74 7.42 2.50
CA ASP A 158 -0.64 8.31 2.13
C ASP A 158 0.02 7.81 0.83
N LEU A 159 0.41 8.77 -0.03
CA LEU A 159 1.12 8.52 -1.27
C LEU A 159 2.64 8.72 -1.15
N GLN A 160 3.15 9.23 -0.03
CA GLN A 160 4.58 9.33 0.23
C GLN A 160 5.33 7.98 0.03
N PRO A 161 4.79 6.81 0.41
CA PRO A 161 5.44 5.52 0.11
C PRO A 161 5.58 5.22 -1.39
N VAL A 162 4.76 5.84 -2.24
CA VAL A 162 4.81 5.68 -3.70
C VAL A 162 6.01 6.41 -4.28
N ALA A 163 6.22 7.66 -3.87
CA ALA A 163 7.38 8.47 -4.20
C ALA A 163 7.54 9.67 -3.23
N PRO A 164 8.77 10.09 -2.89
CA PRO A 164 9.00 11.16 -1.90
C PRO A 164 8.38 12.53 -2.25
N ASP A 165 8.25 12.83 -3.55
CA ASP A 165 7.63 14.05 -4.09
C ASP A 165 6.11 14.10 -3.90
N LEU A 166 5.50 13.00 -3.49
CA LEU A 166 4.07 12.91 -3.14
C LEU A 166 3.81 13.13 -1.65
N ALA A 167 4.81 13.54 -0.86
CA ALA A 167 4.63 13.83 0.57
C ALA A 167 3.50 14.85 0.81
N GLY A 168 2.52 14.47 1.64
CA GLY A 168 1.30 15.24 1.89
C GLY A 168 0.16 15.02 0.88
N GLY A 169 0.41 14.23 -0.18
CA GLY A 169 -0.60 13.70 -1.08
C GLY A 169 -1.26 12.45 -0.51
N ALA A 170 -2.52 12.20 -0.86
CA ALA A 170 -3.26 11.05 -0.33
C ALA A 170 -4.40 10.60 -1.25
N ILE A 171 -4.78 9.33 -1.14
CA ILE A 171 -6.04 8.79 -1.66
C ILE A 171 -7.00 8.59 -0.49
N SER A 172 -8.23 9.10 -0.58
CA SER A 172 -9.28 8.87 0.42
C SER A 172 -10.51 8.24 -0.20
N PHE A 173 -11.21 7.39 0.53
CA PHE A 173 -12.43 6.73 0.07
C PHE A 173 -13.32 6.28 1.23
N ILE A 174 -14.59 6.01 0.93
CA ILE A 174 -15.51 5.32 1.84
C ILE A 174 -15.64 3.87 1.38
N ALA A 175 -15.33 2.94 2.26
CA ALA A 175 -15.45 1.50 2.03
C ALA A 175 -16.71 0.93 2.68
N THR A 176 -17.40 0.04 1.98
CA THR A 176 -18.51 -0.76 2.52
C THR A 176 -18.28 -2.21 2.15
N GLU A 177 -18.36 -3.09 3.14
CA GLU A 177 -18.13 -4.52 2.97
C GLU A 177 -19.45 -5.30 3.08
N ASN A 178 -19.68 -6.21 2.14
CA ASN A 178 -20.84 -7.10 2.16
C ASN A 178 -20.54 -8.37 1.36
N ASN A 179 -20.71 -9.56 1.96
CA ASN A 179 -20.60 -10.85 1.26
C ASN A 179 -19.34 -11.01 0.38
N ASN A 180 -18.15 -10.72 0.91
CA ASN A 180 -16.87 -10.76 0.18
C ASN A 180 -16.79 -9.78 -1.01
N ILE A 181 -17.57 -8.71 -0.97
CA ILE A 181 -17.51 -7.59 -1.89
C ILE A 181 -17.12 -6.36 -1.08
N LEU A 182 -16.07 -5.68 -1.54
CA LEU A 182 -15.66 -4.38 -1.00
C LEU A 182 -16.05 -3.31 -2.02
N THR A 183 -16.97 -2.44 -1.63
CA THR A 183 -17.37 -1.28 -2.43
C THR A 183 -16.63 -0.05 -1.92
N LEU A 184 -15.82 0.54 -2.78
CA LEU A 184 -15.17 1.83 -2.53
C LEU A 184 -16.00 2.91 -3.21
N SER A 185 -16.28 3.99 -2.51
CA SER A 185 -17.05 5.13 -2.98
C SER A 185 -16.43 6.44 -2.53
N ALA A 186 -16.84 7.56 -3.13
CA ALA A 186 -16.26 8.87 -2.88
C ALA A 186 -14.71 8.87 -2.93
N ILE A 187 -14.13 8.08 -3.84
CA ILE A 187 -12.68 7.97 -3.98
C ILE A 187 -12.17 9.32 -4.50
N LYS A 188 -11.21 9.89 -3.78
CA LYS A 188 -10.60 11.19 -4.08
C LYS A 188 -9.09 11.12 -4.02
N LEU A 189 -8.43 11.83 -4.92
CA LEU A 189 -6.99 12.09 -4.89
C LEU A 189 -6.74 13.51 -4.42
N THR A 190 -5.91 13.63 -3.41
CA THR A 190 -5.36 14.87 -2.88
C THR A 190 -3.92 15.01 -3.35
N ALA A 191 -3.64 16.08 -4.09
CA ALA A 191 -2.28 16.43 -4.48
C ALA A 191 -1.53 17.14 -3.32
N PRO A 192 -0.22 16.96 -3.19
CA PRO A 192 0.59 17.71 -2.23
C PRO A 192 0.58 19.21 -2.58
N PRO A 193 0.85 20.10 -1.61
CA PRO A 193 0.78 21.55 -1.82
C PRO A 193 1.80 22.09 -2.83
N THR A 194 2.90 21.36 -3.07
CA THR A 194 4.02 21.83 -3.89
C THR A 194 4.11 21.16 -5.26
N ALA A 195 3.18 20.27 -5.61
CA ALA A 195 3.25 19.56 -6.88
C ALA A 195 1.88 19.18 -7.44
N ASN A 196 1.71 19.36 -8.76
CA ASN A 196 0.59 18.77 -9.49
C ASN A 196 0.86 17.27 -9.64
N VAL A 197 -0.17 16.44 -9.52
CA VAL A 197 -0.05 14.98 -9.63
C VAL A 197 -0.78 14.52 -10.89
N LYS A 198 -0.08 13.77 -11.73
CA LYS A 198 -0.64 13.10 -12.91
C LYS A 198 -0.59 11.59 -12.68
N VAL A 199 -1.75 10.95 -12.79
CA VAL A 199 -1.93 9.51 -12.57
C VAL A 199 -2.45 8.86 -13.84
N GLN A 200 -1.88 7.72 -14.23
CA GLN A 200 -2.32 6.90 -15.35
C GLN A 200 -2.70 5.50 -14.89
N ALA A 201 -3.89 5.06 -15.35
CA ALA A 201 -4.42 3.71 -15.22
C ALA A 201 -4.13 2.99 -13.88
N PRO A 202 -4.51 3.57 -12.73
CA PRO A 202 -4.29 2.96 -11.43
C PRO A 202 -5.20 1.75 -11.24
N PHE A 203 -4.76 0.78 -10.45
CA PHE A 203 -5.55 -0.41 -10.11
C PHE A 203 -5.31 -0.88 -8.69
N PHE A 204 -6.35 -1.46 -8.08
CA PHE A 204 -6.26 -2.07 -6.76
C PHE A 204 -5.84 -3.53 -6.88
N VAL A 205 -4.95 -3.93 -5.98
CA VAL A 205 -4.53 -5.30 -5.76
C VAL A 205 -5.16 -5.76 -4.45
N ILE A 206 -5.88 -6.89 -4.49
CA ILE A 206 -6.42 -7.53 -3.29
C ILE A 206 -5.40 -8.56 -2.81
N LEU A 207 -4.89 -8.35 -1.60
CA LEU A 207 -3.95 -9.22 -0.91
C LEU A 207 -4.72 -9.97 0.19
N PRO A 208 -5.27 -11.16 -0.09
CA PRO A 208 -5.97 -11.91 0.95
C PRO A 208 -4.99 -12.34 2.05
N ARG A 209 -5.49 -12.62 3.26
CA ARG A 209 -4.65 -13.15 4.36
C ARG A 209 -3.94 -14.45 3.97
N SER A 210 -4.53 -15.17 3.03
CA SER A 210 -4.09 -16.47 2.55
C SER A 210 -4.72 -16.74 1.18
N GLY A 211 -3.93 -17.25 0.23
CA GLY A 211 -4.41 -17.64 -1.09
C GLY A 211 -4.01 -16.68 -2.20
N LYS A 212 -4.78 -16.71 -3.29
CA LYS A 212 -4.42 -16.05 -4.55
C LYS A 212 -4.61 -14.54 -4.47
N VAL A 213 -3.54 -13.80 -4.71
CA VAL A 213 -3.60 -12.36 -4.94
C VAL A 213 -4.43 -12.05 -6.18
N ASN A 214 -5.27 -11.01 -6.11
CA ASN A 214 -6.02 -10.49 -7.26
C ASN A 214 -5.45 -9.14 -7.69
N ALA A 215 -4.57 -9.18 -8.69
CA ALA A 215 -3.84 -8.02 -9.22
C ALA A 215 -4.21 -7.72 -10.69
N ASP A 216 -5.47 -7.97 -11.09
CA ASP A 216 -5.90 -7.82 -12.49
C ASP A 216 -6.38 -6.38 -12.78
N PRO A 217 -5.62 -5.59 -13.59
CA PRO A 217 -5.96 -4.20 -13.89
C PRO A 217 -7.16 -4.04 -14.85
N ASP A 218 -7.66 -5.11 -15.45
CA ASP A 218 -8.92 -5.06 -16.23
C ASP A 218 -10.16 -5.22 -15.35
N VAL A 219 -9.99 -5.80 -14.16
CA VAL A 219 -11.09 -6.05 -13.21
C VAL A 219 -11.09 -5.02 -12.10
N ASN A 220 -9.92 -4.70 -11.56
CA ASN A 220 -9.76 -3.82 -10.40
C ASN A 220 -9.14 -2.46 -10.76
N GLY A 221 -9.11 -2.11 -12.04
CA GLY A 221 -8.41 -0.94 -12.55
C GLY A 221 -9.31 0.14 -13.12
N PHE A 222 -8.79 1.37 -13.08
CA PHE A 222 -9.30 2.49 -13.85
C PHE A 222 -8.54 2.59 -15.17
N LYS A 223 -9.18 3.17 -16.18
CA LYS A 223 -8.54 3.46 -17.47
C LYS A 223 -8.45 4.98 -17.65
N GLY A 224 -7.43 5.42 -18.39
CA GLY A 224 -7.20 6.83 -18.71
C GLY A 224 -6.24 7.53 -17.76
N GLU A 225 -6.34 8.86 -17.74
CA GLU A 225 -5.44 9.75 -17.01
C GLU A 225 -6.23 10.73 -16.14
N LEU A 226 -5.67 11.07 -14.98
CA LEU A 226 -6.17 12.11 -14.08
C LEU A 226 -5.02 13.05 -13.71
N THR A 227 -5.21 14.35 -13.89
CA THR A 227 -4.29 15.37 -13.37
C THR A 227 -4.98 16.17 -12.26
N VAL A 228 -4.31 16.29 -11.11
CA VAL A 228 -4.80 17.03 -9.94
C VAL A 228 -3.82 18.16 -9.62
N PRO A 229 -4.25 19.42 -9.68
CA PRO A 229 -3.40 20.56 -9.35
C PRO A 229 -2.91 20.53 -7.90
N ALA A 230 -1.72 21.09 -7.68
CA ALA A 230 -1.10 21.18 -6.36
C ALA A 230 -2.04 21.71 -5.29
N GLY A 231 -2.05 21.07 -4.12
CA GLY A 231 -2.85 21.43 -2.95
C GLY A 231 -4.36 21.18 -3.10
N THR A 232 -4.84 20.73 -4.26
CA THR A 232 -6.27 20.48 -4.50
C THR A 232 -6.63 19.02 -4.30
N THR A 233 -7.94 18.76 -4.24
CA THR A 233 -8.50 17.41 -4.19
C THR A 233 -9.48 17.24 -5.33
N ALA A 234 -9.36 16.14 -6.07
CA ALA A 234 -10.24 15.79 -7.17
C ALA A 234 -10.86 14.41 -6.97
N THR A 235 -12.03 14.19 -7.57
CA THR A 235 -12.62 12.84 -7.67
C THR A 235 -11.66 11.94 -8.44
N PHE A 236 -11.35 10.79 -7.86
CA PHE A 236 -10.45 9.82 -8.46
C PHE A 236 -11.18 9.02 -9.54
N PHE A 237 -11.01 9.40 -10.81
CA PHE A 237 -11.72 8.82 -11.94
C PHE A 237 -13.25 8.84 -11.72
N LEU A 238 -13.89 7.67 -11.69
CA LEU A 238 -15.33 7.55 -11.45
C LEU A 238 -15.72 7.72 -9.98
N GLY A 239 -14.75 7.87 -9.07
CA GLY A 239 -14.98 8.02 -7.64
C GLY A 239 -15.54 6.77 -6.95
N ARG A 240 -15.53 5.62 -7.64
CA ARG A 240 -16.09 4.35 -7.15
C ARG A 240 -15.35 3.15 -7.73
N MET A 241 -15.29 2.06 -6.96
CA MET A 241 -14.74 0.77 -7.36
C MET A 241 -15.49 -0.35 -6.63
N VAL A 242 -15.73 -1.48 -7.29
CA VAL A 242 -16.31 -2.67 -6.66
C VAL A 242 -15.30 -3.80 -6.79
N LEU A 243 -14.77 -4.24 -5.66
CA LEU A 243 -13.76 -5.29 -5.58
C LEU A 243 -14.43 -6.59 -5.15
N LEU A 244 -14.40 -7.58 -6.05
CA LEU A 244 -14.95 -8.91 -5.81
C LEU A 244 -13.91 -9.82 -5.15
N ARG A 245 -14.39 -10.80 -4.37
CA ARG A 245 -13.54 -11.76 -3.63
C ARG A 245 -12.65 -11.05 -2.61
N TRP A 246 -13.19 -10.02 -1.98
CA TRP A 246 -12.58 -9.34 -0.84
C TRP A 246 -12.50 -10.29 0.36
N ASP A 247 -11.36 -10.26 1.04
CA ASP A 247 -11.14 -10.89 2.33
C ASP A 247 -11.12 -9.77 3.39
N PRO A 248 -12.09 -9.70 4.31
CA PRO A 248 -12.12 -8.68 5.37
C PRO A 248 -10.88 -8.63 6.26
N ALA A 249 -10.13 -9.73 6.35
CA ALA A 249 -8.86 -9.78 7.09
C ALA A 249 -7.63 -9.62 6.17
N GLY A 250 -7.85 -9.31 4.89
CA GLY A 250 -6.82 -9.04 3.90
C GLY A 250 -6.41 -7.56 3.87
N GLN A 251 -5.62 -7.22 2.86
CA GLN A 251 -5.11 -5.89 2.61
C GLN A 251 -5.38 -5.47 1.17
N LEU A 252 -5.35 -4.17 0.92
CA LEU A 252 -5.27 -3.60 -0.41
C LEU A 252 -3.88 -3.04 -0.67
N LYS A 253 -3.53 -2.97 -1.95
CA LYS A 253 -2.38 -2.21 -2.46
C LYS A 253 -2.88 -1.43 -3.68
N LEU A 254 -2.63 -0.12 -3.76
CA LEU A 254 -2.95 0.68 -4.92
C LEU A 254 -1.69 0.81 -5.78
N VAL A 255 -1.81 0.42 -7.05
CA VAL A 255 -0.69 0.36 -8.00
C VAL A 255 -0.98 1.31 -9.15
N PHE A 256 0.06 1.98 -9.63
CA PHE A 256 -0.01 2.95 -10.71
C PHE A 256 0.79 2.45 -11.91
N GLU A 257 0.19 2.40 -13.11
CA GLU A 257 0.99 2.21 -14.33
C GLU A 257 2.00 3.35 -14.47
N LYS A 258 1.55 4.57 -14.17
CA LYS A 258 2.39 5.74 -14.05
C LYS A 258 1.81 6.71 -13.02
N ILE A 259 2.69 7.31 -12.23
CA ILE A 259 2.39 8.48 -11.40
C ILE A 259 3.57 9.43 -11.51
N GLU A 260 3.28 10.69 -11.81
CA GLU A 260 4.27 11.73 -12.03
C GLU A 260 3.87 12.99 -11.29
N THR A 261 4.86 13.75 -10.86
CA THR A 261 4.64 15.08 -10.33
C THR A 261 5.29 16.13 -11.22
N THR A 262 4.71 17.33 -11.20
CA THR A 262 5.34 18.54 -11.74
C THR A 262 5.27 19.64 -10.69
N PRO A 263 6.26 20.55 -10.62
CA PRO A 263 6.20 21.67 -9.70
C PRO A 263 4.89 22.44 -9.84
N GLY A 264 4.26 22.71 -8.71
CA GLY A 264 3.02 23.47 -8.63
C GLY A 264 2.96 24.27 -7.35
N GLN A 265 2.11 25.28 -7.31
CA GLN A 265 1.86 26.06 -6.10
C GLN A 265 0.40 25.94 -5.76
N GLY A 266 0.11 25.02 -4.84
CA GLY A 266 -1.16 24.93 -4.16
C GLY A 266 -1.20 25.93 -3.01
N ARG A 267 -2.43 26.20 -2.55
CA ARG A 267 -2.64 26.88 -1.27
C ARG A 267 -2.03 26.02 -0.15
N SER A 268 -1.39 26.68 0.82
CA SER A 268 -0.78 25.96 1.93
C SER A 268 -1.83 25.13 2.67
N ARG A 269 -1.45 23.92 3.06
CA ARG A 269 -2.28 23.05 3.90
C ARG A 269 -1.93 23.16 5.38
N ASP A 270 -1.10 24.14 5.72
CA ASP A 270 -0.69 24.37 7.10
C ASP A 270 -1.91 24.72 7.95
N CYS A 271 -1.77 24.39 9.24
CA CYS A 271 -2.75 24.73 10.25
C CYS A 271 -2.85 26.26 10.38
N THR A 272 -3.98 26.84 9.99
CA THR A 272 -4.21 28.29 10.14
C THR A 272 -4.68 28.67 11.53
N ALA A 273 -5.25 27.72 12.27
CA ALA A 273 -5.78 27.95 13.61
C ALA A 273 -5.03 27.12 14.67
N LEU A 274 -3.69 27.10 14.62
CA LEU A 274 -2.86 26.26 15.49
C LEU A 274 -3.09 26.49 16.98
N ASP A 275 -3.29 27.73 17.41
CA ASP A 275 -3.57 28.04 18.81
C ASP A 275 -4.94 27.50 19.24
N SER A 276 -5.95 27.58 18.36
CA SER A 276 -7.28 27.00 18.60
C SER A 276 -7.22 25.46 18.57
N PHE A 277 -6.43 24.87 17.67
CA PHE A 277 -6.18 23.43 17.66
C PHE A 277 -5.59 22.97 19.00
N LYS A 278 -4.54 23.64 19.47
CA LYS A 278 -3.89 23.33 20.75
C LYS A 278 -4.81 23.51 21.96
N THR A 279 -5.63 24.55 21.96
CA THR A 279 -6.47 24.92 23.10
C THR A 279 -7.78 24.13 23.14
N ASN A 280 -8.33 23.76 21.99
CA ASN A 280 -9.67 23.18 21.89
C ASN A 280 -9.64 21.73 21.36
N ALA A 281 -9.02 21.49 20.20
CA ALA A 281 -9.05 20.19 19.56
C ALA A 281 -8.18 19.14 20.28
N ILE A 282 -6.97 19.49 20.72
CA ILE A 282 -6.10 18.55 21.44
C ILE A 282 -6.74 18.05 22.74
N PRO A 283 -7.27 18.93 23.64
CA PRO A 283 -7.99 18.46 24.82
C PRO A 283 -9.23 17.62 24.49
N ALA A 284 -9.98 18.00 23.45
CA ALA A 284 -11.11 17.20 22.97
C ALA A 284 -10.68 15.80 22.53
N MET A 285 -9.64 15.67 21.71
CA MET A 285 -9.11 14.39 21.24
C MET A 285 -8.55 13.51 22.37
N ARG A 286 -8.18 14.09 23.51
CA ARG A 286 -7.72 13.37 24.70
C ARG A 286 -8.85 13.01 25.67
N THR A 287 -10.05 13.52 25.45
CA THR A 287 -11.21 13.24 26.31
C THR A 287 -11.52 11.75 26.28
N GLN A 288 -11.77 11.18 27.47
CA GLN A 288 -12.15 9.78 27.59
C GLN A 288 -13.60 9.60 27.12
N ILE A 289 -13.78 8.75 26.12
CA ILE A 289 -15.05 8.42 25.48
C ILE A 289 -15.26 6.91 25.53
N GLN A 290 -16.53 6.51 25.53
CA GLN A 290 -16.89 5.10 25.48
C GLN A 290 -16.77 4.58 24.05
N TYR A 291 -16.27 3.36 23.88
CA TYR A 291 -16.23 2.68 22.61
C TYR A 291 -16.55 1.19 22.76
N ASN A 292 -17.04 0.60 21.68
CA ASN A 292 -17.37 -0.81 21.60
C ASN A 292 -16.11 -1.56 21.15
N ASN A 293 -15.61 -2.47 21.98
CA ASN A 293 -14.40 -3.25 21.71
C ASN A 293 -14.68 -4.65 21.12
N GLY A 294 -15.93 -4.92 20.69
CA GLY A 294 -16.34 -6.21 20.12
C GLY A 294 -16.69 -7.30 21.16
N ASP A 295 -16.25 -7.16 22.42
CA ASP A 295 -16.47 -8.15 23.48
C ASP A 295 -17.54 -7.69 24.48
N ALA A 296 -18.83 -7.77 24.12
CA ALA A 296 -20.02 -7.62 24.98
C ALA A 296 -20.02 -6.47 26.04
N GLY A 297 -19.11 -5.51 25.94
CA GLY A 297 -18.75 -4.58 27.01
C GLY A 297 -18.25 -3.25 26.45
N THR A 298 -18.38 -2.22 27.28
CA THR A 298 -17.98 -0.85 26.96
C THR A 298 -16.58 -0.60 27.49
N ALA A 299 -15.65 -0.23 26.61
CA ALA A 299 -14.31 0.22 27.00
C ALA A 299 -14.25 1.76 26.96
N SER A 300 -13.28 2.33 27.68
CA SER A 300 -13.02 3.77 27.69
C SER A 300 -11.64 4.05 27.11
N GLY A 301 -11.56 5.02 26.21
CA GLY A 301 -10.34 5.43 25.54
C GLY A 301 -10.47 6.85 25.03
N SER A 302 -9.50 7.35 24.27
CA SER A 302 -9.58 8.68 23.64
C SER A 302 -9.20 8.59 22.17
N CYS A 303 -9.58 9.58 21.38
CA CYS A 303 -9.17 9.65 19.97
C CYS A 303 -7.64 9.60 19.88
N ALA A 304 -6.94 10.38 20.70
CA ALA A 304 -5.48 10.35 20.78
C ALA A 304 -4.95 8.99 21.26
N GLY A 305 -5.66 8.27 22.13
CA GLY A 305 -5.28 6.92 22.56
C GLY A 305 -5.30 5.90 21.43
N CYS A 306 -6.27 5.98 20.51
CA CYS A 306 -6.38 5.06 19.39
C CYS A 306 -5.54 5.49 18.17
N HIS A 307 -5.43 6.79 17.90
CA HIS A 307 -4.82 7.33 16.68
C HIS A 307 -3.33 7.71 16.84
N THR A 308 -2.67 7.34 17.93
CA THR A 308 -1.22 7.55 18.16
C THR A 308 -0.43 6.26 17.98
N GLU A 309 0.91 6.33 18.03
CA GLU A 309 1.81 5.21 17.71
C GLU A 309 1.51 3.93 18.50
N SER A 310 1.19 4.09 19.78
CA SER A 310 0.82 3.01 20.72
C SER A 310 -0.61 2.51 20.58
N GLY A 311 -1.40 3.14 19.71
CA GLY A 311 -2.81 2.86 19.49
C GLY A 311 -3.04 1.80 18.41
N ASP A 312 -4.22 1.87 17.81
CA ASP A 312 -4.68 0.95 16.79
C ASP A 312 -4.14 1.36 15.40
N GLU A 313 -3.48 0.44 14.71
CA GLU A 313 -2.87 0.70 13.39
C GLU A 313 -3.93 1.14 12.37
N ILE A 314 -5.10 0.54 12.46
CA ILE A 314 -6.26 0.88 11.63
C ILE A 314 -6.68 2.35 11.85
N ALA A 315 -6.83 2.77 13.11
CA ALA A 315 -7.17 4.14 13.46
C ALA A 315 -6.10 5.13 12.97
N ARG A 316 -4.81 4.82 13.19
CA ARG A 316 -3.69 5.62 12.68
C ARG A 316 -3.70 5.79 11.17
N ASN A 317 -3.98 4.72 10.43
CA ASN A 317 -4.08 4.79 8.97
C ASN A 317 -5.27 5.66 8.54
N ALA A 318 -6.39 5.62 9.27
CA ALA A 318 -7.53 6.48 8.99
C ALA A 318 -7.22 7.96 9.26
N MET A 319 -6.59 8.28 10.39
CA MET A 319 -6.07 9.61 10.76
C MET A 319 -4.90 9.45 11.74
N ASP A 320 -3.72 9.94 11.37
CA ASP A 320 -2.53 9.82 12.19
C ASP A 320 -2.39 11.01 13.16
N LEU A 321 -2.40 10.73 14.46
CA LEU A 321 -2.18 11.70 15.54
C LEU A 321 -0.89 11.42 16.33
N THR A 322 0.04 10.60 15.81
CA THR A 322 1.33 10.27 16.46
C THR A 322 2.12 11.50 16.89
N THR A 323 2.03 12.58 16.12
CA THR A 323 2.76 13.83 16.38
C THR A 323 2.02 14.82 17.25
N LEU A 324 0.84 14.48 17.80
CA LEU A 324 -0.01 15.42 18.57
C LEU A 324 0.74 16.14 19.70
N ASP A 325 1.69 15.45 20.33
CA ASP A 325 2.43 15.95 21.49
C ASP A 325 3.79 16.55 21.12
N THR A 326 4.40 16.05 20.04
CA THR A 326 5.78 16.40 19.63
C THR A 326 5.81 17.47 18.55
N ASP A 327 4.83 17.46 17.64
CA ASP A 327 4.61 18.47 16.60
C ASP A 327 3.11 18.71 16.37
N PRO A 328 2.48 19.53 17.24
CA PRO A 328 1.07 19.90 17.09
C PRO A 328 0.72 20.56 15.75
N ALA A 329 1.69 21.16 15.06
CA ALA A 329 1.46 21.78 13.75
C ALA A 329 1.26 20.70 12.67
N ALA A 330 2.10 19.66 12.68
CA ALA A 330 1.93 18.50 11.82
C ALA A 330 0.61 17.76 12.09
N ALA A 331 0.30 17.50 13.36
CA ALA A 331 -0.96 16.86 13.74
C ALA A 331 -2.19 17.68 13.32
N CYS A 332 -2.14 19.02 13.46
CA CYS A 332 -3.20 19.89 12.98
C CYS A 332 -3.35 19.84 11.46
N ALA A 333 -2.24 19.93 10.72
CA ALA A 333 -2.26 19.84 9.25
C ALA A 333 -2.87 18.50 8.79
N GLN A 334 -2.61 17.42 9.52
CA GLN A 334 -3.21 16.12 9.27
C GLN A 334 -4.72 16.10 9.57
N ALA A 335 -5.14 16.57 10.75
CA ALA A 335 -6.55 16.64 11.14
C ALA A 335 -7.38 17.57 10.24
N ARG A 336 -6.77 18.63 9.69
CA ARG A 336 -7.40 19.58 8.76
C ARG A 336 -7.92 18.90 7.49
N ASN A 337 -7.33 17.76 7.10
CA ASN A 337 -7.80 16.98 5.95
C ASN A 337 -9.23 16.40 6.12
N PHE A 338 -9.77 16.44 7.34
CA PHE A 338 -11.09 15.95 7.69
C PHE A 338 -12.10 17.08 7.89
N ILE A 339 -11.75 18.31 7.49
CA ILE A 339 -12.63 19.46 7.51
C ILE A 339 -13.30 19.62 6.15
N ASN A 340 -14.62 19.72 6.16
CA ASN A 340 -15.38 20.19 5.02
C ASN A 340 -15.47 21.72 5.10
N PHE A 341 -14.64 22.43 4.36
CA PHE A 341 -14.63 23.90 4.40
C PHE A 341 -15.88 24.55 3.79
N ALA A 342 -16.58 23.86 2.88
CA ALA A 342 -17.85 24.33 2.34
C ALA A 342 -19.01 24.21 3.35
N ASP A 343 -18.97 23.19 4.21
CA ASP A 343 -19.92 22.99 5.29
C ASP A 343 -19.22 22.33 6.49
N LYS A 344 -18.70 23.18 7.38
CA LYS A 344 -17.89 22.77 8.53
C LYS A 344 -18.63 21.84 9.49
N ALA A 345 -19.95 21.96 9.60
CA ALA A 345 -20.77 21.09 10.43
C ALA A 345 -20.81 19.66 9.87
N ARG A 346 -20.60 19.50 8.55
CA ARG A 346 -20.53 18.20 7.86
C ARG A 346 -19.11 17.66 7.72
N SER A 347 -18.17 18.15 8.53
CA SER A 347 -16.80 17.63 8.55
C SER A 347 -16.78 16.18 9.08
N PRO A 348 -16.14 15.22 8.40
CA PRO A 348 -15.99 13.85 8.89
C PRO A 348 -15.49 13.75 10.33
N LEU A 349 -14.60 14.66 10.75
CA LEU A 349 -14.07 14.70 12.11
C LEU A 349 -15.14 14.97 13.19
N VAL A 350 -16.26 15.62 12.82
CA VAL A 350 -17.41 15.88 13.69
C VAL A 350 -18.45 14.78 13.56
N LEU A 351 -18.79 14.40 12.32
CA LEU A 351 -19.88 13.46 12.05
C LEU A 351 -19.56 12.03 12.49
N THR A 352 -18.30 11.60 12.35
CA THR A 352 -17.88 10.22 12.68
C THR A 352 -18.15 9.85 14.14
N PRO A 353 -17.68 10.61 15.16
CA PRO A 353 -17.99 10.29 16.56
C PRO A 353 -19.47 10.49 16.92
N MET A 354 -20.25 11.21 16.10
CA MET A 354 -21.71 11.34 16.27
C MET A 354 -22.50 10.20 15.61
N GLY A 355 -21.84 9.20 15.01
CA GLY A 355 -22.50 8.09 14.33
C GLY A 355 -23.26 8.48 13.06
N ASP A 356 -23.01 9.67 12.50
CA ASP A 356 -23.66 10.12 11.26
C ASP A 356 -22.85 9.68 10.03
N VAL A 357 -23.52 8.92 9.17
CA VAL A 357 -23.00 8.34 7.91
C VAL A 357 -22.96 9.34 6.75
N GLY A 358 -23.45 10.57 6.94
CA GLY A 358 -23.48 11.65 5.94
C GLY A 358 -22.12 12.27 5.57
N GLY A 359 -21.02 11.53 5.79
CA GLY A 359 -19.64 11.93 5.54
C GLY A 359 -18.62 11.30 6.49
N GLY A 360 -19.05 10.69 7.61
CA GLY A 360 -18.21 9.99 8.58
C GLY A 360 -18.23 8.46 8.44
N ALA A 361 -17.23 7.78 9.00
CA ALA A 361 -17.12 6.33 8.97
C ALA A 361 -18.28 5.70 9.74
N ALA A 362 -19.20 5.02 9.03
CA ALA A 362 -20.36 4.32 9.61
C ALA A 362 -20.02 3.26 10.67
N ASN A 363 -18.73 2.93 10.86
CA ASN A 363 -18.27 1.85 11.74
C ASN A 363 -17.13 2.29 12.68
N HIS A 364 -17.03 3.59 13.00
CA HIS A 364 -16.09 4.02 14.03
C HIS A 364 -16.50 3.42 15.40
N PRO A 365 -15.58 2.84 16.18
CA PRO A 365 -15.95 2.04 17.37
C PRO A 365 -16.50 2.88 18.53
N VAL A 366 -16.35 4.21 18.48
CA VAL A 366 -16.85 5.13 19.50
C VAL A 366 -18.38 5.08 19.59
N GLN A 367 -18.90 5.04 20.81
CA GLN A 367 -20.33 5.19 21.04
C GLN A 367 -20.76 6.60 20.67
N THR A 368 -21.91 6.71 19.99
CA THR A 368 -22.45 7.96 19.49
C THR A 368 -22.41 9.08 20.53
N LEU A 369 -21.62 10.12 20.25
CA LEU A 369 -21.54 11.32 21.04
C LEU A 369 -22.66 12.29 20.66
N LYS A 370 -23.12 13.07 21.64
CA LYS A 370 -24.11 14.14 21.42
C LYS A 370 -23.42 15.38 20.85
N PRO A 371 -24.11 16.24 20.11
CA PRO A 371 -23.55 17.52 19.63
C PRO A 371 -22.97 18.41 20.76
N THR A 372 -23.51 18.28 21.97
CA THR A 372 -23.08 19.03 23.16
C THR A 372 -21.96 18.33 23.96
N ASP A 373 -21.44 17.21 23.48
CA ASP A 373 -20.33 16.52 24.14
C ASP A 373 -19.06 17.41 24.08
N PRO A 374 -18.27 17.52 25.16
CA PRO A 374 -17.05 18.32 25.16
C PRO A 374 -16.08 17.99 24.03
N THR A 375 -16.03 16.72 23.61
CA THR A 375 -15.24 16.26 22.47
C THR A 375 -15.70 16.94 21.18
N ILE A 376 -17.02 16.92 20.92
CA ILE A 376 -17.60 17.53 19.72
C ILE A 376 -17.46 19.05 19.75
N MET A 377 -17.74 19.67 20.88
CA MET A 377 -17.64 21.13 21.03
C MET A 377 -16.20 21.63 20.84
N GLY A 378 -15.21 20.94 21.39
CA GLY A 378 -13.80 21.34 21.23
C GLY A 378 -13.29 21.15 19.81
N LEU A 379 -13.69 20.07 19.13
CA LEU A 379 -13.41 19.88 17.70
C LEU A 379 -14.07 20.98 16.85
N GLN A 380 -15.36 21.26 17.08
CA GLN A 380 -16.08 22.30 16.35
C GLN A 380 -15.50 23.70 16.57
N ALA A 381 -15.07 24.03 17.78
CA ALA A 381 -14.43 25.31 18.08
C ALA A 381 -13.19 25.54 17.18
N TRP A 382 -12.28 24.56 17.13
CA TRP A 382 -11.13 24.64 16.24
C TRP A 382 -11.52 24.66 14.76
N ILE A 383 -12.40 23.76 14.33
CA ILE A 383 -12.83 23.68 12.92
C ILE A 383 -13.42 25.02 12.46
N ASN A 384 -14.17 25.71 13.31
CA ASN A 384 -14.76 27.01 13.01
C ASN A 384 -13.69 28.11 12.86
N ASP A 385 -12.60 28.05 13.62
CA ASP A 385 -11.48 28.98 13.51
C ASP A 385 -10.57 28.69 12.31
N GLU A 386 -10.48 27.43 11.89
CA GLU A 386 -9.63 26.98 10.79
C GLU A 386 -10.12 27.55 9.44
N LYS A 387 -9.23 28.11 8.63
CA LYS A 387 -9.57 28.77 7.37
C LYS A 387 -9.26 27.87 6.17
N GLU A 388 -10.14 27.96 5.16
CA GLU A 388 -9.80 27.49 3.84
C GLU A 388 -8.69 28.41 3.31
N GLN A 389 -7.57 27.81 2.94
CA GLN A 389 -6.44 28.52 2.37
C GLN A 389 -6.59 28.53 0.87
#